data_AF-A0A7H4LTA0-F1
#
_entry.id   AF-A0A7H4LTA0-F1
#
_cell.length_a   1.000
_cell.length_b   1.000
_cell.length_c   1.000
_cell.angle_alpha   90.00
_cell.angle_beta   90.00
_cell.angle_gamma   90.00
#
_symmetry.space_group_name_H-M   'P 1'
#
loop_
_entity.id
_entity.type
_entity.pdbx_description
1 polymer ?
#
loop_
_entity_poly.entity_id
_entity_poly.type
_entity_poly.pdbx_seq_one_letter_code
_entity_poly.pdbx_strand_id
1 'polypeptide(L)'
;MRKQGLRARLAKNGIDDAPQVEVPLPASLALGRRGLAELLAGGEFDVIVCSSDTLAQGAIMEAESRGLRVPQDLAVIGFGDLDFAASNRPAITTVSVDRHAIGEQAATLLADRIEGGEEGEAIIDIGFHLVARESA
;
A
#
# COMPACT_ATOMS: atom_id res chain seq x y z
N MET A 1 3.06 10.78 3.49
CA MET A 1 3.59 10.82 2.10
C MET A 1 2.79 9.95 1.12
N ARG A 2 2.56 8.64 1.37
CA ARG A 2 1.78 7.74 0.48
C ARG A 2 0.46 8.34 -0.05
N LYS A 3 -0.43 8.77 0.85
CA LYS A 3 -1.71 9.42 0.53
C LYS A 3 -1.55 10.64 -0.39
N GLN A 4 -0.59 11.50 -0.09
CA GLN A 4 -0.35 12.72 -0.86
C GLN A 4 0.17 12.41 -2.27
N GLY A 5 1.06 11.43 -2.42
CA GLY A 5 1.55 10.98 -3.72
C GLY A 5 0.44 10.43 -4.60
N LEU A 6 -0.43 9.57 -4.04
CA LEU A 6 -1.60 9.05 -4.74
C LEU A 6 -2.55 10.17 -5.17
N ARG A 7 -2.94 11.06 -4.26
CA ARG A 7 -3.82 12.20 -4.57
C ARG A 7 -3.25 13.11 -5.66
N ALA A 8 -1.97 13.44 -5.57
CA ALA A 8 -1.31 14.27 -6.59
C ALA A 8 -1.32 13.59 -7.97
N ARG A 9 -1.19 12.26 -8.01
CA ARG A 9 -1.26 11.52 -9.28
C ARG A 9 -2.69 11.43 -9.81
N LEU A 10 -3.67 11.20 -8.96
CA LEU A 10 -5.09 11.16 -9.31
C LEU A 10 -5.58 12.51 -9.87
N ALA A 11 -5.23 13.61 -9.20
CA ALA A 11 -5.55 14.97 -9.65
C ALA A 11 -4.98 15.26 -11.06
N LYS A 12 -3.74 14.82 -11.33
CA LYS A 12 -3.13 14.93 -12.68
C LYS A 12 -3.88 14.15 -13.76
N ASN A 13 -4.76 13.22 -13.39
CA ASN A 13 -5.61 12.45 -14.29
C ASN A 13 -7.10 12.85 -14.19
N GLY A 14 -7.41 14.02 -13.60
CA GLY A 14 -8.76 14.56 -13.51
C GLY A 14 -9.62 13.99 -12.37
N ILE A 15 -9.00 13.34 -11.38
CA ILE A 15 -9.68 12.80 -10.19
C ILE A 15 -9.21 13.58 -8.95
N ASP A 16 -9.86 14.71 -8.68
CA ASP A 16 -9.41 15.66 -7.65
C ASP A 16 -9.91 15.32 -6.22
N ASP A 17 -11.07 14.67 -6.10
CA ASP A 17 -11.74 14.38 -4.83
C ASP A 17 -12.12 12.91 -4.68
N ALA A 18 -11.13 12.02 -4.87
CA ALA A 18 -11.33 10.59 -4.65
C ALA A 18 -11.72 10.32 -3.18
N PRO A 19 -12.84 9.59 -2.93
CA PRO A 19 -13.23 9.21 -1.57
C PRO A 19 -12.12 8.47 -0.83
N GLN A 20 -11.97 8.76 0.46
CA GLN A 20 -10.93 8.20 1.30
C GLN A 20 -11.45 7.94 2.72
N VAL A 21 -10.92 6.92 3.37
CA VAL A 21 -11.17 6.62 4.78
C VAL A 21 -9.84 6.53 5.51
N GLU A 22 -9.73 7.24 6.62
CA GLU A 22 -8.58 7.13 7.51
C GLU A 22 -8.85 6.08 8.59
N VAL A 23 -7.87 5.21 8.82
CA VAL A 23 -7.94 4.20 9.88
C VAL A 23 -6.81 4.41 10.90
N PRO A 24 -7.06 4.13 12.18
CA PRO A 24 -6.03 4.24 13.21
C PRO A 24 -4.90 3.22 12.99
N LEU A 25 -3.74 3.51 13.58
CA LEU A 25 -2.62 2.57 13.64
C LEU A 25 -2.68 1.75 14.94
N PRO A 26 -2.17 0.50 14.96
CA PRO A 26 -1.59 -0.23 13.82
C PRO A 26 -2.65 -0.73 12.82
N ALA A 27 -2.23 -0.91 11.57
CA ALA A 27 -3.08 -1.50 10.53
C ALA A 27 -3.52 -2.92 10.92
N SER A 28 -4.78 -3.25 10.66
CA SER A 28 -5.34 -4.59 10.91
C SER A 28 -6.37 -4.97 9.85
N LEU A 29 -6.63 -6.25 9.69
CA LEU A 29 -7.62 -6.75 8.73
C LEU A 29 -9.02 -6.19 9.06
N ALA A 30 -9.38 -6.11 10.34
CA ALA A 30 -10.64 -5.54 10.79
C ALA A 30 -10.79 -4.06 10.39
N LEU A 31 -9.71 -3.29 10.46
CA LEU A 31 -9.71 -1.90 10.00
C LEU A 31 -9.81 -1.80 8.48
N GLY A 32 -9.18 -2.71 7.73
CA GLY A 32 -9.34 -2.81 6.28
C GLY A 32 -10.79 -3.10 5.87
N ARG A 33 -11.42 -4.06 6.55
CA ARG A 33 -12.85 -4.39 6.34
C ARG A 33 -13.74 -3.18 6.60
N ARG A 34 -13.57 -2.54 7.75
CA ARG A 34 -14.36 -1.35 8.14
C ARG A 34 -14.17 -0.20 7.14
N GLY A 35 -12.93 0.04 6.72
CA GLY A 35 -12.61 1.10 5.77
C GLY A 35 -13.28 0.88 4.41
N LEU A 36 -13.28 -0.36 3.89
CA LEU A 36 -14.00 -0.67 2.67
C LEU A 36 -15.52 -0.53 2.85
N ALA A 37 -16.06 -1.04 3.96
CA ALA A 37 -17.49 -0.93 4.26
C ALA A 37 -17.97 0.52 4.29
N GLU A 38 -17.17 1.43 4.86
CA GLU A 38 -17.45 2.86 4.89
C GLU A 38 -17.37 3.50 3.51
N LEU A 39 -16.37 3.17 2.70
CA LEU A 39 -16.29 3.65 1.32
C LEU A 39 -17.51 3.20 0.50
N LEU A 40 -17.84 1.90 0.54
CA LEU A 40 -18.97 1.33 -0.19
C LEU A 40 -20.34 1.86 0.26
N ALA A 41 -20.44 2.47 1.45
CA ALA A 41 -21.65 3.17 1.86
C ALA A 41 -21.85 4.50 1.09
N GLY A 42 -20.77 5.06 0.53
CA GLY A 42 -20.77 6.29 -0.26
C GLY A 42 -20.90 6.10 -1.77
N GLY A 43 -20.73 4.88 -2.29
CA GLY A 43 -20.85 4.59 -3.72
C GLY A 43 -20.15 3.30 -4.17
N GLU A 44 -20.15 3.08 -5.47
CA GLU A 44 -19.43 2.00 -6.14
C GLU A 44 -18.04 2.48 -6.59
N PHE A 45 -17.07 1.57 -6.62
CA PHE A 45 -15.69 1.87 -7.00
C PHE A 45 -15.13 0.75 -7.86
N ASP A 46 -14.33 1.09 -8.87
CA ASP A 46 -13.61 0.10 -9.67
C ASP A 46 -12.32 -0.36 -8.98
N VAL A 47 -11.71 0.51 -8.16
CA VAL A 47 -10.41 0.26 -7.53
C VAL A 47 -10.30 0.87 -6.14
N ILE A 48 -9.63 0.15 -5.24
CA ILE A 48 -9.27 0.61 -3.91
C ILE A 48 -7.77 0.47 -3.70
N VAL A 49 -7.15 1.54 -3.18
CA VAL A 49 -5.73 1.56 -2.84
C VAL A 49 -5.58 1.64 -1.32
N CYS A 50 -4.97 0.62 -0.74
CA CYS A 50 -4.72 0.50 0.68
C CYS A 50 -3.29 0.92 1.03
N SER A 51 -3.11 1.51 2.22
CA SER A 51 -1.79 1.98 2.69
C SER A 51 -0.90 0.86 3.25
N SER A 52 -1.40 -0.37 3.33
CA SER A 52 -0.67 -1.59 3.66
C SER A 52 -1.36 -2.83 3.09
N ASP A 53 -0.62 -3.93 2.89
CA ASP A 53 -1.20 -5.21 2.48
C ASP A 53 -2.15 -5.81 3.54
N THR A 54 -1.95 -5.52 4.82
CA THR A 54 -2.85 -5.93 5.90
C THR A 54 -4.24 -5.30 5.75
N LEU A 55 -4.30 -4.02 5.36
CA LEU A 55 -5.56 -3.36 5.07
C LEU A 55 -6.17 -3.87 3.75
N ALA A 56 -5.34 -4.12 2.74
CA ALA A 56 -5.77 -4.68 1.46
C ALA A 56 -6.44 -6.04 1.64
N GLN A 57 -5.85 -6.94 2.43
CA GLN A 57 -6.46 -8.22 2.77
C GLN A 57 -7.81 -8.03 3.49
N GLY A 58 -7.87 -7.10 4.45
CA GLY A 58 -9.13 -6.74 5.11
C GLY A 58 -10.19 -6.25 4.11
N ALA A 59 -9.82 -5.39 3.17
CA ALA A 59 -10.73 -4.91 2.12
C ALA A 59 -11.21 -6.08 1.23
N ILE A 60 -10.32 -6.97 0.79
CA ILE A 60 -10.68 -8.17 0.02
C ILE A 60 -11.70 -9.02 0.78
N MET A 61 -11.46 -9.31 2.06
CA MET A 61 -12.40 -10.09 2.89
C MET A 61 -13.77 -9.44 3.02
N GLU A 62 -13.83 -8.11 3.05
CA GLU A 62 -15.10 -7.38 3.09
C GLU A 62 -15.81 -7.42 1.74
N ALA A 63 -15.09 -7.22 0.64
CA ALA A 63 -15.61 -7.34 -0.72
C ALA A 63 -16.22 -8.73 -0.96
N GLU A 64 -15.47 -9.79 -0.66
CA GLU A 64 -15.93 -11.17 -0.78
C GLU A 64 -17.17 -11.45 0.09
N SER A 65 -17.21 -10.90 1.31
CA SER A 65 -18.38 -11.07 2.19
C SER A 65 -19.66 -10.40 1.67
N ARG A 66 -19.52 -9.46 0.73
CA ARG A 66 -20.62 -8.80 0.01
C ARG A 66 -20.90 -9.44 -1.35
N GLY A 67 -20.18 -10.49 -1.70
CA GLY A 67 -20.30 -11.17 -2.99
C GLY A 67 -19.59 -10.45 -4.15
N LEU A 68 -18.76 -9.44 -3.88
CA LEU A 68 -17.93 -8.79 -4.89
C LEU A 68 -16.74 -9.68 -5.23
N ARG A 69 -16.46 -9.84 -6.53
CA ARG A 69 -15.29 -10.57 -7.02
C ARG A 69 -14.12 -9.62 -7.12
N VAL A 70 -12.98 -10.00 -6.55
CA VAL A 70 -11.72 -9.29 -6.71
C VAL A 70 -10.90 -10.07 -7.75
N PRO A 71 -10.47 -9.47 -8.87
CA PRO A 71 -10.50 -8.03 -9.20
C PRO A 71 -11.72 -7.57 -10.02
N GLN A 72 -12.62 -8.47 -10.45
CA GLN A 72 -13.57 -8.18 -11.54
C GLN A 72 -14.61 -7.11 -11.21
N ASP A 73 -15.07 -7.08 -9.96
CA ASP A 73 -16.05 -6.09 -9.47
C ASP A 73 -15.36 -4.99 -8.64
N LEU A 74 -14.20 -5.29 -8.05
CA LEU A 74 -13.41 -4.35 -7.27
C LEU A 74 -11.93 -4.75 -7.30
N ALA A 75 -11.09 -3.97 -7.96
CA ALA A 75 -9.64 -4.14 -7.91
C ALA A 75 -9.07 -3.62 -6.58
N VAL A 76 -8.10 -4.33 -6.00
CA VAL A 76 -7.49 -3.97 -4.71
C VAL A 76 -5.97 -3.92 -4.84
N ILE A 77 -5.39 -2.79 -4.44
CA ILE A 77 -3.94 -2.57 -4.41
C ILE A 77 -3.48 -2.34 -2.97
N GLY A 78 -2.44 -3.04 -2.54
CA GLY A 78 -1.79 -2.91 -1.25
C GLY A 78 -0.51 -2.06 -1.28
N PHE A 79 0.22 -2.10 -0.16
CA PHE A 79 1.52 -1.46 -0.03
C PHE A 79 2.38 -2.24 0.96
N GLY A 80 3.64 -2.44 0.59
CA GLY A 80 4.66 -3.00 1.45
C GLY A 80 5.22 -4.30 0.92
N ASP A 81 4.47 -5.06 0.13
CA ASP A 81 4.84 -6.42 -0.28
C ASP A 81 5.23 -7.29 0.92
N LEU A 82 4.28 -7.37 1.87
CA LEU A 82 4.39 -8.23 3.05
C LEU A 82 4.41 -9.70 2.62
N ASP A 83 5.07 -10.55 3.42
CA ASP A 83 5.36 -11.94 3.04
C ASP A 83 4.12 -12.75 2.64
N PHE A 84 2.94 -12.41 3.19
CA PHE A 84 1.69 -13.07 2.84
C PHE A 84 1.02 -12.53 1.57
N ALA A 85 1.42 -11.37 1.03
CA ALA A 85 0.75 -10.70 -0.08
C ALA A 85 0.68 -11.60 -1.33
N ALA A 86 1.78 -12.30 -1.65
CA ALA A 86 1.84 -13.25 -2.75
C ALA A 86 1.06 -14.56 -2.49
N SER A 87 0.82 -14.91 -1.23
CA SER A 87 0.10 -16.13 -0.82
C SER A 87 -1.37 -15.87 -0.44
N ASN A 88 -1.80 -14.61 -0.46
CA ASN A 88 -3.19 -14.24 -0.25
C ASN A 88 -4.05 -14.79 -1.38
N ARG A 89 -5.37 -14.87 -1.16
CA ARG A 89 -6.33 -15.23 -2.21
C ARG A 89 -7.38 -14.11 -2.29
N PRO A 90 -7.48 -13.41 -3.44
CA PRO A 90 -6.49 -13.34 -4.51
C PRO A 90 -5.13 -12.77 -4.04
N ALA A 91 -4.04 -13.13 -4.72
CA ALA A 91 -2.72 -12.58 -4.44
C ALA A 91 -2.71 -11.06 -4.65
N ILE A 92 -2.15 -10.32 -3.68
CA ILE A 92 -2.31 -8.86 -3.58
C ILE A 92 -1.32 -8.13 -4.49
N THR A 93 -1.83 -7.40 -5.48
CA THR A 93 -1.08 -6.39 -6.23
C THR A 93 -0.63 -5.30 -5.26
N THR A 94 0.65 -4.96 -5.20
CA THR A 94 1.19 -4.11 -4.13
C THR A 94 2.41 -3.31 -4.56
N VAL A 95 2.61 -2.16 -3.93
CA VAL A 95 3.87 -1.41 -4.04
C VAL A 95 4.93 -2.07 -3.15
N SER A 96 5.98 -2.60 -3.77
CA SER A 96 7.12 -3.20 -3.08
C SER A 96 8.23 -2.17 -2.90
N VAL A 97 8.74 -2.07 -1.67
CA VAL A 97 9.89 -1.27 -1.30
C VAL A 97 10.98 -2.23 -0.86
N ASP A 98 12.20 -2.03 -1.36
CA ASP A 98 13.32 -2.91 -1.05
C ASP A 98 13.79 -2.71 0.40
N ARG A 99 13.20 -3.51 1.31
CA ARG A 99 13.54 -3.52 2.73
C ARG A 99 14.98 -3.94 2.97
N HIS A 100 15.53 -4.79 2.09
CA HIS A 100 16.90 -5.25 2.22
C HIS A 100 17.88 -4.13 1.88
N ALA A 101 17.68 -3.47 0.74
CA ALA A 101 18.49 -2.31 0.34
C ALA A 101 18.39 -1.16 1.36
N ILE A 102 17.20 -0.91 1.93
CA ILE A 102 17.06 0.06 3.03
C ILE A 102 17.95 -0.32 4.22
N GLY A 103 17.89 -1.58 4.66
CA GLY A 103 18.65 -2.07 5.80
C GLY A 103 20.15 -2.05 5.56
N GLU A 104 20.59 -2.50 4.38
CA GLU A 104 21.98 -2.48 3.93
C GLU A 104 22.51 -1.05 3.89
N GLN A 105 21.80 -0.13 3.21
CA GLN A 105 22.21 1.27 3.11
C GLN A 105 22.26 1.94 4.48
N ALA A 106 21.28 1.69 5.35
CA ALA A 106 21.28 2.25 6.70
C ALA A 106 22.45 1.73 7.54
N ALA A 107 22.78 0.43 7.44
CA ALA A 107 23.90 -0.16 8.16
C ALA A 107 25.25 0.37 7.65
N THR A 108 25.44 0.48 6.33
CA THR A 108 26.65 1.06 5.72
C THR A 108 26.86 2.50 6.18
N LEU A 109 25.83 3.36 6.08
CA LEU A 109 25.94 4.76 6.52
C LEU A 109 26.23 4.88 8.03
N LEU A 110 25.68 3.99 8.85
CA LEU A 110 25.96 3.97 10.28
C LEU A 110 27.43 3.58 10.55
N ALA A 111 27.94 2.57 9.85
CA ALA A 111 29.33 2.13 9.96
C ALA A 111 30.30 3.24 9.54
N ASP A 112 30.07 3.87 8.37
CA ASP A 112 30.89 4.97 7.86
C ASP A 112 30.97 6.13 8.87
N ARG A 113 29.83 6.47 9.49
CA ARG A 113 29.76 7.54 10.50
C ARG A 113 30.50 7.18 11.80
N ILE A 114 30.54 5.90 12.18
CA ILE A 114 31.30 5.43 13.35
C ILE A 114 32.81 5.50 13.09
N GLU A 115 33.25 5.24 11.85
CA GLU A 115 34.66 5.26 11.45
C GLU A 115 35.20 6.69 11.20
N GLY A 116 34.36 7.71 11.35
CA GLY A 116 34.74 9.11 11.12
C GLY A 116 34.73 9.51 9.65
N GLY A 117 34.01 8.77 8.80
CA GLY A 117 33.73 9.13 7.42
C GLY A 117 32.97 10.46 7.30
N GLU A 118 33.09 11.11 6.15
CA GLU A 118 32.37 12.36 5.86
C GLU A 118 30.85 12.15 5.87
N GLU A 119 30.10 13.22 6.18
CA GLU A 119 28.64 13.17 6.12
C GLU A 119 28.18 12.97 4.67
N GLY A 120 27.68 11.77 4.35
CA GLY A 120 27.05 11.45 3.07
C GLY A 120 25.72 12.19 2.85
N GLU A 121 25.05 11.91 1.72
CA GLU A 121 23.75 12.53 1.41
C GLU A 121 22.74 12.33 2.55
N ALA A 122 22.06 13.41 2.93
CA ALA A 122 21.07 13.38 4.00
C ALA A 122 19.79 12.60 3.63
N ILE A 123 19.53 12.39 2.34
CA ILE A 123 18.34 11.73 1.82
C ILE A 123 18.74 10.84 0.64
N ILE A 124 18.55 9.53 0.79
CA ILE A 124 18.81 8.55 -0.27
C ILE A 124 17.48 7.96 -0.74
N ASP A 125 17.22 8.05 -2.04
CA ASP A 125 16.05 7.42 -2.66
C ASP A 125 16.38 5.98 -3.10
N ILE A 126 15.79 5.01 -2.38
CA ILE A 126 15.92 3.57 -2.69
C ILE A 126 14.98 3.16 -3.84
N GLY A 127 14.00 3.99 -4.17
CA GLY A 127 12.95 3.67 -5.13
C GLY A 127 11.95 2.65 -4.61
N PHE A 128 11.04 2.27 -5.51
CA PHE A 128 10.02 1.25 -5.29
C PHE A 128 9.53 0.75 -6.65
N HIS A 129 8.83 -0.38 -6.67
CA HIS A 129 8.19 -0.89 -7.87
C HIS A 129 6.79 -1.43 -7.54
N LEU A 130 5.93 -1.51 -8.56
CA LEU A 130 4.62 -2.15 -8.44
C LEU A 130 4.75 -3.62 -8.79
N VAL A 131 4.28 -4.50 -7.91
CA VAL A 131 4.19 -5.93 -8.14
C VAL A 131 2.75 -6.26 -8.50
N ALA A 132 2.47 -6.45 -9.79
CA ALA A 132 1.16 -6.86 -10.28
C ALA A 132 0.89 -8.33 -9.94
N ARG A 133 -0.30 -8.63 -9.43
CA ARG A 133 -0.77 -9.96 -9.03
C ARG A 133 -2.26 -10.11 -9.40
N GLU A 134 -2.97 -10.98 -8.70
CA GLU A 134 -4.33 -11.36 -9.05
C GLU A 134 -5.36 -10.28 -8.68
N SER A 135 -5.09 -9.44 -7.67
CA SER A 135 -6.09 -8.50 -7.15
C SER A 135 -6.24 -7.19 -7.93
N ALA A 136 -5.33 -6.87 -8.86
CA ALA A 136 -5.40 -5.70 -9.76
C ALA A 136 -4.39 -5.81 -10.90
#